data_AF-A0A7U7D237-F1
#
_entry.id   AF-A0A7U7D237-F1
#
_cell.length_a   1.000
_cell.length_b   1.000
_cell.length_c   1.000
_cell.angle_alpha   90.00
_cell.angle_beta   90.00
_cell.angle_gamma   90.00
#
_symmetry.space_group_name_H-M   'P 1'
#
loop_
_entity.id
_entity.type
_entity.pdbx_description
1 polymer ?
#
loop_
_entity_poly.entity_id
_entity_poly.type
_entity_poly.pdbx_seq_one_letter_code
_entity_poly.pdbx_strand_id
1 'polypeptide(L)'
;MNFKDIHIGSMIRKAVIENNVETSRICNYFQCTEKEIEKMYLSGSIDIQILLKWSKLLEYDFFRLYSQHIILYAPLSRKNISEKRKKIISLPQFRKTIYTQEVIDFILEQINTETMTKNDVVERYGIPKTTLFRWINKYNNR
;
A
#
# COMPACT_ATOMS: atom_id res chain seq x y z
N MET A 1 3.67 -9.54 0.34
CA MET A 1 2.48 -9.15 -0.45
C MET A 1 2.94 -8.44 -1.70
N ASN A 2 2.42 -8.78 -2.89
CA ASN A 2 2.85 -8.12 -4.13
C ASN A 2 2.11 -6.78 -4.31
N PHE A 3 2.79 -5.66 -4.07
CA PHE A 3 2.23 -4.32 -4.30
C PHE A 3 2.30 -3.89 -5.77
N LYS A 4 2.98 -4.64 -6.64
CA LYS A 4 3.11 -4.34 -8.07
C LYS A 4 1.80 -4.57 -8.81
N ASP A 5 1.13 -5.68 -8.51
CA ASP A 5 -0.10 -6.11 -9.17
C ASP A 5 -1.20 -6.27 -8.12
N ILE A 6 -1.93 -5.18 -7.86
CA ILE A 6 -2.99 -5.14 -6.83
C ILE A 6 -4.30 -5.66 -7.43
N HIS A 7 -4.82 -6.76 -6.88
CA HIS A 7 -6.17 -7.25 -7.18
C HIS A 7 -7.11 -6.88 -6.03
N ILE A 8 -7.79 -5.74 -6.12
CA ILE A 8 -8.46 -5.14 -4.96
C ILE A 8 -9.66 -5.94 -4.43
N GLY A 9 -10.43 -6.58 -5.32
CA GLY A 9 -11.59 -7.37 -4.92
C GLY A 9 -11.24 -8.54 -4.01
N SER A 10 -10.17 -9.25 -4.31
CA SER A 10 -9.70 -10.39 -3.51
C SER A 10 -9.19 -9.94 -2.14
N MET A 11 -8.59 -8.76 -2.06
CA MET A 11 -8.17 -8.16 -0.78
C MET A 11 -9.37 -7.77 0.09
N ILE A 12 -10.41 -7.17 -0.51
CA ILE A 12 -11.65 -6.86 0.21
C ILE A 12 -12.28 -8.15 0.72
N ARG A 13 -12.39 -9.19 -0.12
CA ARG A 13 -12.94 -10.48 0.30
C ARG A 13 -12.17 -11.07 1.49
N LYS A 14 -10.84 -11.02 1.44
CA LYS A 14 -9.99 -11.46 2.55
C LYS A 14 -10.28 -10.68 3.83
N ALA A 15 -10.35 -9.35 3.75
CA ALA A 15 -10.67 -8.50 4.90
C ALA A 15 -12.08 -8.77 5.46
N VAL A 16 -13.08 -9.02 4.61
CA VAL A 16 -14.43 -9.41 5.04
C VAL A 16 -14.41 -10.71 5.84
N ILE A 17 -13.69 -11.72 5.36
CA ILE A 17 -13.55 -13.02 6.03
C ILE A 17 -12.83 -12.86 7.37
N GLU A 18 -11.71 -12.14 7.39
CA GLU A 18 -10.90 -11.95 8.62
C GLU A 18 -11.64 -11.13 9.70
N ASN A 19 -12.51 -10.20 9.29
CA ASN A 19 -13.34 -9.43 10.21
C ASN A 19 -14.71 -10.06 10.51
N ASN A 20 -14.99 -11.26 9.97
CA ASN A 20 -16.27 -11.97 10.11
C ASN A 20 -17.49 -11.09 9.82
N VAL A 21 -17.43 -10.28 8.76
CA VAL A 21 -18.54 -9.38 8.39
C VAL A 21 -19.59 -10.14 7.59
N GLU A 22 -20.82 -10.20 8.10
CA GLU A 22 -21.91 -10.89 7.42
C GLU A 22 -22.27 -10.25 6.07
N THR A 23 -22.51 -11.09 5.06
CA THR A 23 -22.94 -10.67 3.72
C THR A 23 -24.23 -9.85 3.76
N SER A 24 -25.16 -10.17 4.66
CA SER A 24 -26.40 -9.41 4.89
C SER A 24 -26.12 -7.95 5.26
N ARG A 25 -25.18 -7.71 6.19
CA ARG A 25 -24.74 -6.38 6.62
C ARG A 25 -24.10 -5.62 5.46
N ILE A 26 -23.28 -6.29 4.66
CA ILE A 26 -22.62 -5.71 3.49
C ILE A 26 -23.68 -5.26 2.47
N CYS A 27 -24.58 -6.17 2.09
CA CYS A 27 -25.66 -5.88 1.15
C CYS A 27 -26.53 -4.70 1.62
N ASN A 28 -26.84 -4.63 2.92
CA ASN A 28 -27.59 -3.51 3.51
C ASN A 28 -26.82 -2.19 3.46
N TYR A 29 -25.51 -2.21 3.72
CA TYR A 29 -24.66 -1.00 3.68
C TYR A 29 -24.45 -0.46 2.26
N PHE A 30 -24.30 -1.36 1.30
CA PHE A 30 -24.10 -1.00 -0.11
C PHE A 30 -25.41 -0.82 -0.89
N GLN A 31 -26.54 -1.25 -0.32
CA GLN A 31 -27.85 -1.30 -0.99
C GLN A 31 -27.78 -2.09 -2.30
N CYS A 32 -27.16 -3.27 -2.24
CA CYS A 32 -26.94 -4.12 -3.39
C CYS A 32 -27.19 -5.60 -3.06
N THR A 33 -27.17 -6.44 -4.08
CA THR A 33 -27.36 -7.88 -3.98
C THR A 33 -26.04 -8.60 -3.66
N GLU A 34 -26.14 -9.81 -3.11
CA GLU A 34 -24.99 -10.68 -2.88
C GLU A 34 -24.22 -10.98 -4.18
N LYS A 35 -24.94 -11.13 -5.31
CA LYS A 35 -24.31 -11.34 -6.63
C LYS A 35 -23.45 -10.14 -7.04
N GLU A 36 -23.85 -8.92 -6.70
CA GLU A 36 -23.06 -7.72 -7.00
C GLU A 36 -21.83 -7.63 -6.10
N ILE A 37 -21.95 -8.04 -4.83
CA ILE A 37 -20.80 -8.16 -3.92
C ILE A 37 -19.80 -9.20 -4.43
N GLU A 38 -20.26 -10.38 -4.86
CA GLU A 38 -19.38 -11.39 -5.46
C GLU A 38 -18.66 -10.87 -6.71
N LYS A 39 -19.34 -10.10 -7.56
CA LYS A 39 -18.69 -9.41 -8.69
C LYS A 39 -17.60 -8.44 -8.24
N MET A 40 -17.81 -7.71 -7.14
CA MET A 40 -16.79 -6.83 -6.58
C MET A 40 -15.57 -7.62 -6.13
N TYR A 41 -15.76 -8.78 -5.48
CA TYR A 41 -14.65 -9.63 -5.03
C TYR A 41 -13.81 -10.20 -6.17
N LEU A 42 -14.43 -10.49 -7.30
CA LEU A 42 -13.75 -11.00 -8.50
C LEU A 42 -13.09 -9.89 -9.33
N SER A 43 -13.36 -8.62 -9.03
CA SER A 43 -12.83 -7.51 -9.82
C SER A 43 -11.40 -7.14 -9.40
N GLY A 44 -10.51 -7.00 -10.39
CA GLY A 44 -9.13 -6.54 -10.16
C GLY A 44 -9.05 -5.07 -9.74
N SER A 45 -10.03 -4.25 -10.14
CA SER A 45 -10.18 -2.84 -9.75
C SER A 45 -11.64 -2.53 -9.41
N ILE A 46 -11.87 -1.52 -8.59
CA ILE A 46 -13.22 -1.11 -8.16
C ILE A 46 -13.27 0.41 -8.21
N ASP A 47 -14.46 0.96 -8.47
CA ASP A 47 -14.72 2.39 -8.38
C ASP A 47 -14.26 2.98 -7.04
N ILE A 48 -13.68 4.17 -7.08
CA ILE A 48 -13.00 4.75 -5.92
C ILE A 48 -13.97 5.10 -4.78
N GLN A 49 -15.22 5.45 -5.10
CA GLN A 49 -16.24 5.73 -4.09
C GLN A 49 -16.71 4.44 -3.41
N ILE A 50 -16.82 3.35 -4.18
CA ILE A 50 -17.11 2.02 -3.64
C ILE A 50 -15.94 1.55 -2.76
N LEU A 51 -14.69 1.76 -3.17
CA LEU A 51 -13.51 1.40 -2.37
C LEU A 51 -13.45 2.21 -1.06
N LEU A 52 -13.83 3.49 -1.08
CA LEU A 52 -13.93 4.32 0.11
C LEU A 52 -14.99 3.77 1.08
N LYS A 53 -16.15 3.34 0.57
CA LYS A 53 -17.18 2.68 1.35
C LYS A 53 -16.68 1.39 1.99
N TRP A 54 -15.97 0.55 1.23
CA TRP A 54 -15.33 -0.65 1.77
C TRP A 54 -14.33 -0.34 2.87
N SER A 55 -13.52 0.69 2.68
CA SER A 55 -12.53 1.14 3.67
C SER A 55 -13.19 1.55 4.98
N LYS A 56 -14.35 2.22 4.91
CA LYS A 56 -15.13 2.61 6.09
C LYS A 56 -15.80 1.41 6.77
N LEU A 57 -16.38 0.51 5.99
CA LEU A 57 -17.09 -0.66 6.52
C LEU A 57 -16.15 -1.63 7.24
N LEU A 58 -14.95 -1.82 6.70
CA LEU A 58 -13.94 -2.77 7.18
C LEU A 58 -12.87 -2.13 8.06
N GLU A 59 -12.99 -0.82 8.32
CA GLU A 59 -12.01 -0.03 9.09
C GLU A 59 -10.56 -0.22 8.62
N TYR A 60 -10.39 -0.46 7.30
CA TYR A 60 -9.11 -0.72 6.67
C TYR A 60 -8.85 0.26 5.52
N ASP A 61 -7.70 0.93 5.55
CA ASP A 61 -7.32 1.91 4.53
C ASP A 61 -6.75 1.24 3.27
N PHE A 62 -7.63 0.80 2.36
CA PHE A 62 -7.24 0.17 1.10
C PHE A 62 -6.43 1.09 0.16
N PHE A 63 -6.48 2.41 0.36
CA PHE A 63 -5.71 3.37 -0.47
C PHE A 63 -4.21 3.28 -0.20
N ARG A 64 -3.81 2.74 0.96
CA ARG A 64 -2.40 2.51 1.28
C ARG A 64 -1.74 1.53 0.32
N LEU A 65 -2.48 0.56 -0.20
CA LEU A 65 -1.95 -0.42 -1.15
C LEU A 65 -1.42 0.29 -2.40
N TYR A 66 -2.25 1.18 -2.96
CA TYR A 66 -1.88 1.99 -4.12
C TYR A 66 -0.80 3.03 -3.79
N SER A 67 -0.84 3.60 -2.58
CA SER A 67 0.22 4.50 -2.12
C SER A 67 1.57 3.78 -2.02
N GLN A 68 1.60 2.54 -1.52
CA GLN A 68 2.82 1.72 -1.49
C GLN A 68 3.29 1.33 -2.89
N HIS A 69 2.38 1.00 -3.81
CA HIS A 69 2.73 0.79 -5.20
C HIS A 69 3.48 1.99 -5.77
N ILE A 70 2.95 3.20 -5.57
CA ILE A 70 3.59 4.44 -6.04
C ILE A 70 4.96 4.61 -5.38
N ILE A 71 5.07 4.41 -4.06
CA ILE A 71 6.35 4.56 -3.35
C ILE A 71 7.41 3.57 -3.86
N LEU A 72 7.03 2.32 -4.11
CA LEU A 72 7.97 1.25 -4.47
C LEU A 72 8.33 1.19 -5.95
N TYR A 73 7.41 1.58 -6.83
CA TYR A 73 7.55 1.36 -8.28
C TYR A 73 7.53 2.64 -9.12
N ALA A 74 7.24 3.82 -8.56
CA ALA A 74 7.34 5.06 -9.32
C ALA A 74 8.81 5.41 -9.61
N PRO A 75 9.14 5.88 -10.83
CA PRO A 75 10.51 6.23 -11.18
C PRO A 75 10.99 7.42 -10.36
N LEU A 76 12.15 7.26 -9.71
CA LEU A 76 12.83 8.36 -9.04
C LEU A 76 13.32 9.37 -10.10
N SER A 77 12.59 10.46 -10.29
CA SER A 77 12.97 11.50 -11.24
C SER A 77 14.26 12.19 -10.78
N ARG A 78 15.42 11.78 -11.31
CA ARG A 78 16.73 12.44 -11.09
C ARG A 78 16.70 13.95 -11.41
N LYS A 79 15.80 14.39 -12.29
CA LYS A 79 15.60 15.81 -12.64
C LYS A 79 15.03 16.70 -11.52
N ASN A 80 14.43 16.14 -10.47
CA ASN A 80 13.68 16.91 -9.46
C ASN A 80 14.42 17.15 -8.14
N ILE A 81 15.73 16.92 -8.07
CA ILE A 81 16.52 17.25 -6.87
C ILE A 81 17.01 18.70 -6.94
N SER A 82 17.42 19.18 -8.12
CA SER A 82 17.89 20.55 -8.34
C SER A 82 16.76 21.59 -8.53
N GLU A 83 15.57 21.16 -8.99
CA GLU A 83 14.42 22.06 -9.20
C GLU A 83 13.46 22.16 -8.00
N LYS A 84 13.77 21.53 -6.86
CA LYS A 84 13.01 21.62 -5.59
C LYS A 84 13.16 22.97 -4.88
N ARG A 85 13.29 24.07 -5.62
CA ARG A 85 12.87 25.37 -5.11
C ARG A 85 11.40 25.21 -4.75
N LYS A 86 11.10 25.40 -3.46
CA LYS A 86 9.77 25.42 -2.82
C LYS A 86 8.69 25.99 -3.75
N LYS A 87 8.12 25.18 -4.64
CA LYS A 87 6.85 25.52 -5.27
C LYS A 87 5.84 25.43 -4.13
N ILE A 88 5.21 26.55 -3.81
CA ILE A 88 4.06 26.58 -2.91
C ILE A 88 2.97 25.82 -3.67
N ILE A 89 2.84 24.53 -3.38
CA ILE A 89 1.77 23.70 -3.92
C ILE A 89 0.54 24.01 -3.06
N SER A 90 -0.55 24.44 -3.71
CA SER A 90 -1.83 24.74 -3.05
C SER A 90 -2.58 23.49 -2.59
N LEU A 91 -2.19 22.32 -3.09
CA LEU A 91 -2.75 21.03 -2.69
C LEU A 91 -2.23 20.59 -1.32
N PRO A 92 -3.02 19.78 -0.60
CA PRO A 92 -2.58 19.14 0.63
C PRO A 92 -1.25 18.40 0.45
N GLN A 93 -0.31 18.66 1.35
CA GLN A 93 0.99 18.02 1.34
C GLN A 93 0.96 16.80 2.27
N PHE A 94 1.23 15.64 1.72
CA PHE A 94 1.36 14.40 2.47
C PHE A 94 2.83 14.10 2.76
N ARG A 95 3.08 13.38 3.86
CA ARG A 95 4.44 12.90 4.16
C ARG A 95 4.93 12.05 2.98
N LYS A 96 6.15 12.32 2.51
CA LYS A 96 6.74 11.67 1.33
C LYS A 96 6.69 10.13 1.37
N THR A 97 6.78 9.54 2.55
CA THR A 97 6.77 8.09 2.73
C THR A 97 6.12 7.72 4.06
N ILE A 98 5.16 6.79 4.03
CA ILE A 98 4.68 6.07 5.21
C ILE A 98 5.12 4.62 5.03
N TYR A 99 6.21 4.24 5.70
CA TYR A 99 6.69 2.87 5.65
C TYR A 99 5.83 2.02 6.58
N THR A 100 4.94 1.21 6.00
CA THR A 100 4.14 0.25 6.77
C THR A 100 4.99 -0.98 7.10
N GLN A 101 4.53 -1.80 8.04
CA GLN A 101 5.27 -3.01 8.44
C GLN A 101 5.50 -3.93 7.24
N GLU A 102 4.53 -4.06 6.33
CA GLU A 102 4.63 -4.91 5.13
C GLU A 102 5.71 -4.40 4.16
N VAL A 103 5.93 -3.09 4.07
CA VAL A 103 7.00 -2.49 3.26
C VAL A 103 8.35 -2.74 3.91
N ILE A 104 8.43 -2.61 5.24
CA ILE A 104 9.65 -2.92 5.98
C ILE A 104 10.01 -4.40 5.77
N ASP A 105 9.05 -5.30 5.95
CA ASP A 105 9.25 -6.75 5.82
C ASP A 105 9.68 -7.11 4.40
N PHE A 106 9.02 -6.57 3.37
CA PHE A 106 9.42 -6.77 1.97
C PHE A 106 10.87 -6.32 1.72
N ILE A 107 11.25 -5.14 2.20
CA ILE A 107 12.62 -4.61 1.99
C ILE A 107 13.65 -5.46 2.74
N LEU A 108 13.35 -5.89 3.96
CA LEU A 108 14.25 -6.76 4.74
C LEU A 108 14.38 -8.14 4.10
N GLU A 109 13.30 -8.71 3.57
CA GLU A 109 13.31 -9.98 2.83
C GLU A 109 14.25 -9.89 1.61
N GLN A 110 14.18 -8.82 0.81
CA GLN A 110 15.08 -8.63 -0.34
C GLN A 110 16.55 -8.53 0.06
N ILE A 111 16.85 -7.94 1.23
CA ILE A 111 18.23 -7.86 1.73
C ILE A 111 18.69 -9.21 2.28
N ASN A 112 17.84 -9.90 3.04
CA ASN A 112 18.16 -11.16 3.69
C ASN A 112 18.30 -12.32 2.69
N THR A 113 17.60 -12.24 1.55
CA THR A 113 17.72 -13.17 0.43
C THR A 113 18.83 -12.81 -0.55
N GLU A 114 19.60 -11.76 -0.25
CA GLU A 114 20.69 -11.24 -1.09
C GLU A 114 20.26 -10.83 -2.52
N THR A 115 18.95 -10.68 -2.78
CA THR A 115 18.44 -10.22 -4.08
C THR A 115 18.75 -8.74 -4.32
N MET A 116 18.93 -7.96 -3.25
CA MET A 116 19.32 -6.55 -3.30
C MET A 116 20.31 -6.20 -2.19
N THR A 117 21.33 -5.40 -2.51
CA THR A 117 22.21 -4.84 -1.48
C THR A 117 21.54 -3.68 -0.75
N LYS A 118 22.08 -3.32 0.43
CA LYS A 118 21.63 -2.13 1.17
C LYS A 118 21.72 -0.86 0.33
N ASN A 119 22.72 -0.75 -0.54
CA ASN A 119 22.87 0.41 -1.43
C ASN A 119 21.81 0.41 -2.53
N ASP A 120 21.51 -0.76 -3.12
CA ASP A 120 20.45 -0.88 -4.13
C ASP A 120 19.09 -0.48 -3.57
N VAL A 121 18.80 -0.84 -2.32
CA VAL A 121 17.56 -0.45 -1.63
C VAL A 121 17.47 1.07 -1.46
N VAL A 122 18.57 1.71 -1.05
CA VAL A 122 18.61 3.18 -0.89
C VAL A 122 18.44 3.87 -2.24
N GLU A 123 19.11 3.39 -3.29
CA GLU A 123 19.03 3.99 -4.62
C GLU A 123 17.66 3.75 -5.27
N ARG A 124 17.11 2.53 -5.19
CA ARG A 124 15.88 2.15 -5.88
C ARG A 124 14.62 2.70 -5.23
N TYR A 125 14.54 2.65 -3.90
CA TYR A 125 13.33 3.01 -3.16
C TYR A 125 13.43 4.36 -2.45
N GLY A 126 14.58 5.05 -2.55
CA GLY A 126 14.80 6.34 -1.91
C GLY A 126 14.75 6.27 -0.38
N ILE A 127 14.94 5.09 0.21
CA ILE A 127 14.93 4.89 1.66
C ILE A 127 16.24 5.45 2.25
N PRO A 128 16.18 6.40 3.19
CA PRO A 128 17.40 6.93 3.79
C PRO A 128 18.23 5.84 4.47
N LYS A 129 19.57 5.87 4.30
CA LYS A 129 20.50 4.90 4.93
C LYS A 129 20.26 4.72 6.42
N THR A 130 20.00 5.82 7.14
CA THR A 130 19.73 5.83 8.57
C THR A 130 18.42 5.13 8.92
N THR A 131 17.39 5.28 8.09
CA THR A 131 16.10 4.57 8.23
C THR A 131 16.30 3.07 8.02
N LEU A 132 16.98 2.68 6.94
CA LEU A 132 17.23 1.27 6.63
C LEU A 132 18.05 0.58 7.73
N PHE A 133 19.09 1.25 8.23
CA PHE A 133 19.89 0.75 9.34
C PHE A 133 19.06 0.50 10.60
N ARG A 134 18.14 1.43 10.94
CA ARG A 134 17.23 1.26 12.08
C ARG A 134 16.31 0.05 11.91
N TRP A 135 15.83 -0.23 10.70
CA TRP A 135 15.00 -1.42 10.45
C TRP A 135 15.78 -2.70 10.64
N ILE A 136 16.96 -2.81 10.03
CA ILE A 136 17.81 -4.00 10.15
C ILE A 136 18.10 -4.29 11.63
N ASN A 137 18.53 -3.30 12.39
CA ASN A 137 18.84 -3.50 13.82
C ASN A 137 17.62 -3.89 14.65
N LYS A 138 16.43 -3.38 14.31
CA LYS A 138 15.20 -3.62 15.07
C LYS A 138 14.60 -5.00 14.77
N TYR A 139 14.69 -5.46 13.51
CA TYR A 139 13.92 -6.61 13.03
C TYR A 139 14.80 -7.84 12.70
N ASN A 140 16.08 -7.69 12.38
CA ASN A 140 16.99 -8.83 12.12
C ASN A 140 17.78 -9.30 13.37
N ASN A 141 17.76 -8.54 14.47
CA ASN A 141 18.37 -8.97 15.74
C ASN A 141 17.36 -9.68 16.67
N ARG A 142 16.36 -10.36 16.09
CA ARG A 142 15.41 -11.20 16.81
C ARG A 142 15.64 -12.66 16.48
#